data_AF-A0A212QPC8-F1
#
_entry.id   AF-A0A212QPC8-F1
#
_cell.length_a   1.000
_cell.length_b   1.000
_cell.length_c   1.000
_cell.angle_alpha   90.00
_cell.angle_beta   90.00
_cell.angle_gamma   90.00
#
_symmetry.space_group_name_H-M   'P 1'
#
loop_
_entity.id
_entity.type
_entity.pdbx_description
1 polymer ?
#
loop_
_entity_poly.entity_id
_entity_poly.type
_entity_poly.pdbx_seq_one_letter_code
_entity_poly.pdbx_strand_id
1 'polypeptide(L)'
;MQFDWRCSLARAGFALTVLMSLSACNSTPAEAPVAAAAAPSAPPAPPPYVGLANGSLGQALDAGSKSAANKAEVAALASGERKTWRGENGAYGYVAPGAPSGDCREITHTVYVNGRPNVGKGTACKSADGWKLNG
;
A
#
# COMPACT_ATOMS: atom_id res chain seq x y z
N MET A 1 24.36 -20.87 -45.42
CA MET A 1 24.33 -20.60 -43.96
C MET A 1 25.72 -20.97 -43.42
N GLN A 2 26.83 -20.26 -43.69
CA GLN A 2 27.16 -18.82 -43.78
C GLN A 2 27.19 -18.17 -42.39
N PHE A 3 28.32 -17.74 -41.80
CA PHE A 3 29.74 -17.93 -42.10
C PHE A 3 30.50 -17.67 -40.77
N ASP A 4 31.25 -18.67 -40.31
CA ASP A 4 32.42 -18.47 -39.47
C ASP A 4 33.47 -17.76 -40.35
N TRP A 5 33.75 -16.50 -40.06
CA TRP A 5 34.77 -15.70 -40.74
C TRP A 5 35.72 -15.10 -39.70
N ARG A 6 36.75 -15.90 -39.40
CA ARG A 6 38.16 -15.52 -39.56
C ARG A 6 38.49 -14.02 -39.42
N CYS A 7 39.36 -13.72 -38.47
CA CYS A 7 40.56 -12.85 -38.53
C CYS A 7 40.73 -12.23 -37.13
N SER A 8 41.52 -12.76 -36.20
CA SER A 8 42.96 -13.06 -36.30
C SER A 8 43.78 -11.91 -36.88
N LEU A 9 44.90 -11.62 -36.22
CA LEU A 9 45.95 -10.60 -36.50
C LEU A 9 45.67 -9.26 -35.78
N ALA A 10 46.29 -8.95 -34.64
CA ALA A 10 47.71 -8.74 -34.37
C ALA A 10 48.37 -7.67 -35.26
N ARG A 11 49.19 -6.83 -34.59
CA ARG A 11 50.10 -5.78 -35.10
C ARG A 11 49.45 -4.40 -35.26
N ALA A 12 49.79 -3.44 -34.40
CA ALA A 12 51.02 -2.64 -34.39
C ALA A 12 51.09 -1.68 -35.57
N GLY A 13 51.19 -0.38 -35.27
CA GLY A 13 51.78 0.59 -36.20
C GLY A 13 50.99 1.88 -36.37
N PHE A 14 51.59 2.95 -35.85
CA PHE A 14 51.83 4.22 -36.55
C PHE A 14 50.66 5.00 -37.19
N ALA A 15 50.41 6.15 -36.57
CA ALA A 15 50.48 7.49 -37.16
C ALA A 15 49.37 7.99 -38.11
N LEU A 16 49.30 9.32 -38.13
CA LEU A 16 48.60 10.24 -39.03
C LEU A 16 47.14 10.64 -38.69
N THR A 17 47.06 11.74 -37.94
CA THR A 17 46.24 12.95 -38.20
C THR A 17 45.17 12.88 -39.29
N VAL A 18 43.89 13.07 -38.93
CA VAL A 18 42.88 13.78 -39.75
C VAL A 18 41.79 14.39 -38.84
N LEU A 19 41.66 15.72 -38.95
CA LEU A 19 40.47 16.59 -38.80
C LEU A 19 39.27 16.07 -38.00
N MET A 20 39.14 16.54 -36.75
CA MET A 20 37.91 16.46 -35.96
C MET A 20 36.96 17.61 -36.33
N SER A 21 36.02 17.36 -37.24
CA SER A 21 34.80 18.15 -37.41
C SER A 21 33.70 17.53 -36.54
N LEU A 22 33.48 18.05 -35.33
CA LEU A 22 32.36 17.59 -34.50
C LEU A 22 31.06 18.28 -34.93
N SER A 23 30.19 17.47 -35.52
CA SER A 23 28.79 17.75 -35.80
C SER A 23 27.97 17.98 -34.52
N ALA A 24 27.09 18.99 -34.62
CA ALA A 24 25.80 19.17 -33.95
C ALA A 24 25.61 18.53 -32.54
N CYS A 25 25.72 19.36 -31.50
CA CYS A 25 25.06 19.11 -30.23
C CYS A 25 23.55 19.25 -30.42
N ASN A 26 22.81 18.14 -30.29
CA ASN A 26 21.36 18.16 -30.14
C ASN A 26 21.05 18.59 -28.69
N SER A 27 20.66 19.85 -28.49
CA SER A 27 20.20 20.33 -27.19
C SER A 27 18.81 19.75 -26.89
N THR A 28 18.75 18.68 -26.12
CA THR A 28 17.51 18.32 -25.41
C THR A 28 17.41 19.22 -24.18
N PRO A 29 16.34 20.00 -23.96
CA PRO A 29 16.15 20.68 -22.69
C PRO A 29 15.95 19.62 -21.61
N ALA A 30 16.95 19.47 -20.74
CA ALA A 30 16.79 18.79 -19.47
C ALA A 30 15.91 19.69 -18.60
N GLU A 31 14.64 19.31 -18.50
CA GLU A 31 13.72 19.84 -17.51
C GLU A 31 14.33 19.64 -16.10
N ALA A 32 14.23 20.70 -15.30
CA ALA A 32 15.02 20.92 -14.10
C ALA A 32 15.01 19.75 -13.10
N PRO A 33 16.11 19.55 -12.33
CA PRO A 33 16.00 18.81 -11.09
C PRO A 33 15.10 19.62 -10.16
N VAL A 34 13.86 19.16 -9.96
CA VAL A 34 13.07 19.58 -8.81
C VAL A 34 13.90 19.23 -7.58
N ALA A 35 14.43 20.28 -6.96
CA ALA A 35 15.02 20.23 -5.64
C ALA A 35 14.07 19.43 -4.76
N ALA A 36 14.61 18.41 -4.10
CA ALA A 36 13.90 17.62 -3.10
C ALA A 36 13.28 18.59 -2.08
N ALA A 37 11.99 18.85 -2.24
CA ALA A 37 11.21 19.45 -1.18
C ALA A 37 11.32 18.51 0.00
N ALA A 38 11.88 19.01 1.11
CA ALA A 38 11.72 18.37 2.40
C ALA A 38 10.23 18.05 2.56
N ALA A 39 9.91 16.77 2.74
CA ALA A 39 8.55 16.33 2.94
C ALA A 39 7.92 17.19 4.06
N PRO A 40 6.69 17.69 3.91
CA PRO A 40 5.97 18.23 5.06
C PRO A 40 5.99 17.15 6.13
N SER A 41 6.40 17.50 7.34
CA SER A 41 6.30 16.62 8.51
C SER A 41 4.87 16.09 8.55
N ALA A 42 4.72 14.82 8.19
CA ALA A 42 3.42 14.17 8.11
C ALA A 42 2.72 14.39 9.46
N PRO A 43 1.41 14.72 9.47
CA PRO A 43 0.67 14.77 10.72
C PRO A 43 0.88 13.45 11.47
N PRO A 44 0.92 13.47 12.81
CA PRO A 44 1.06 12.25 13.59
C PRO A 44 0.02 11.25 13.08
N ALA A 45 0.46 10.03 12.79
CA ALA A 45 -0.46 8.98 12.39
C ALA A 45 -1.57 8.90 13.43
N PRO A 46 -2.85 8.80 13.03
CA PRO A 46 -3.93 8.63 13.99
C PRO A 46 -3.59 7.43 14.88
N PRO A 47 -3.94 7.48 16.18
CA PRO A 47 -3.67 6.38 17.08
C PRO A 47 -4.20 5.07 16.48
N PRO A 48 -3.48 3.95 16.65
CA PRO A 48 -3.88 2.70 16.04
C PRO A 48 -5.29 2.34 16.49
N TYR A 49 -6.21 2.24 15.53
CA TYR A 49 -7.56 1.75 15.80
C TYR A 49 -7.46 0.30 16.26
N VAL A 50 -7.96 0.04 17.47
CA VAL A 50 -8.07 -1.31 18.05
C VAL A 50 -9.50 -1.77 17.84
N GLY A 51 -9.69 -2.57 16.80
CA GLY A 51 -11.00 -3.02 16.33
C GLY A 51 -11.42 -4.39 16.86
N LEU A 52 -12.53 -4.91 16.34
CA LEU A 52 -12.97 -6.28 16.62
C LEU A 52 -11.90 -7.29 16.21
N ALA A 53 -11.15 -7.03 15.14
CA ALA A 53 -10.03 -7.85 14.69
C ALA A 53 -8.83 -7.89 15.67
N ASN A 54 -8.77 -7.05 16.69
CA ASN A 54 -7.77 -7.15 17.76
C ASN A 54 -8.20 -8.10 18.90
N GLY A 55 -9.47 -8.48 18.97
CA GLY A 55 -10.02 -9.39 19.97
C GLY A 55 -10.08 -10.84 19.51
N SER A 56 -11.08 -11.58 20.01
CA SER A 56 -11.34 -12.98 19.68
C SER A 56 -11.54 -13.22 18.18
N LEU A 57 -12.15 -12.27 17.47
CA LEU A 57 -12.39 -12.36 16.03
C LEU A 57 -11.09 -12.49 15.21
N GLY A 58 -10.00 -11.89 15.68
CA GLY A 58 -8.71 -11.91 15.00
C GLY A 58 -7.69 -12.88 15.58
N GLN A 59 -8.05 -13.76 16.52
CA GLN A 59 -7.10 -14.73 17.11
C GLN A 59 -6.41 -15.60 16.06
N ALA A 60 -7.16 -15.97 15.00
CA ALA A 60 -6.64 -16.76 13.89
C ALA A 60 -6.05 -15.92 12.74
N LEU A 61 -5.96 -14.59 12.89
CA LEU A 61 -5.41 -13.69 11.88
C LEU A 61 -3.94 -13.36 12.17
N ASP A 62 -3.13 -13.38 11.12
CA ASP A 62 -1.79 -12.80 11.15
C ASP A 62 -1.83 -11.26 11.24
N ALA A 63 -0.67 -10.64 11.48
CA ALA A 63 -0.56 -9.19 11.66
C ALA A 63 -1.00 -8.37 10.43
N GLY A 64 -0.71 -8.83 9.21
CA GLY A 64 -1.11 -8.17 7.97
C GLY A 64 -2.62 -8.23 7.78
N SER A 65 -3.21 -9.40 8.02
CA SER A 65 -4.66 -9.61 8.00
C SER A 65 -5.38 -8.75 9.05
N LYS A 66 -4.85 -8.66 10.28
CA LYS A 66 -5.39 -7.75 11.33
C LYS A 66 -5.34 -6.28 10.89
N SER A 67 -4.23 -5.86 10.28
CA SER A 67 -4.08 -4.50 9.77
C SER A 67 -5.12 -4.18 8.67
N ALA A 68 -5.28 -5.07 7.70
CA ALA A 68 -6.27 -4.93 6.63
C ALA A 68 -7.71 -4.87 7.18
N ALA A 69 -8.02 -5.77 8.12
CA ALA A 69 -9.30 -5.83 8.82
C ALA A 69 -9.61 -4.52 9.57
N ASN A 70 -8.67 -4.00 10.34
CA ASN A 70 -8.81 -2.74 11.08
C ASN A 70 -9.00 -1.53 10.17
N LYS A 71 -8.26 -1.46 9.05
CA LYS A 71 -8.45 -0.40 8.05
C LYS A 71 -9.86 -0.42 7.47
N ALA A 72 -10.40 -1.60 7.18
CA ALA A 72 -11.77 -1.74 6.71
C ALA A 72 -12.81 -1.36 7.78
N GLU A 73 -12.55 -1.66 9.05
CA GLU A 73 -13.41 -1.22 10.15
C GLU A 73 -13.49 0.31 10.22
N VAL A 74 -12.35 1.00 10.24
CA VAL A 74 -12.30 2.47 10.26
C VAL A 74 -12.97 3.07 9.02
N ALA A 75 -12.70 2.52 7.84
CA ALA A 75 -13.30 2.99 6.59
C ALA A 75 -14.83 2.79 6.57
N ALA A 76 -15.32 1.66 7.09
CA ALA A 76 -16.75 1.38 7.17
C ALA A 76 -17.45 2.30 8.18
N LEU A 77 -16.83 2.57 9.32
CA LEU A 77 -17.36 3.51 10.31
C LEU A 77 -17.39 4.94 9.77
N ALA A 78 -16.32 5.36 9.09
CA ALA A 78 -16.22 6.69 8.52
C ALA A 78 -17.20 6.94 7.36
N SER A 79 -17.34 5.97 6.44
CA SER A 79 -18.25 6.13 5.30
C SER A 79 -19.70 5.72 5.62
N GLY A 80 -19.93 4.93 6.67
CA GLY A 80 -21.23 4.33 6.95
C GLY A 80 -21.65 3.26 5.93
N GLU A 81 -20.70 2.73 5.15
CA GLU A 81 -20.96 1.72 4.12
C GLU A 81 -20.20 0.43 4.40
N ARG A 82 -20.66 -0.68 3.82
CA ARG A 82 -19.91 -1.93 3.89
C ARG A 82 -18.54 -1.76 3.23
N LYS A 83 -17.49 -2.22 3.91
CA LYS A 83 -16.13 -2.32 3.34
C LYS A 83 -15.66 -3.75 3.36
N THR A 84 -15.09 -4.20 2.25
CA THR A 84 -14.45 -5.51 2.14
C THR A 84 -12.95 -5.37 2.38
N TRP A 85 -12.29 -6.46 2.76
CA TRP A 85 -10.84 -6.50 2.85
C TRP A 85 -10.34 -7.91 2.57
N ARG A 86 -9.05 -7.99 2.24
CA ARG A 86 -8.33 -9.24 2.03
C ARG A 86 -6.94 -9.11 2.64
N GLY A 87 -6.58 -10.09 3.45
CA GLY A 87 -5.24 -10.24 4.00
C GLY A 87 -4.32 -10.99 3.03
N GLU A 88 -3.03 -10.91 3.27
CA GLU A 88 -2.01 -11.49 2.39
C GLU A 88 -2.02 -13.03 2.44
N ASN A 89 -2.35 -13.62 3.58
CA ASN A 89 -2.36 -15.08 3.78
C ASN A 89 -3.72 -15.73 3.50
N GLY A 90 -4.55 -15.09 2.66
CA GLY A 90 -5.81 -15.67 2.21
C GLY A 90 -7.00 -15.52 3.16
N ALA A 91 -6.81 -14.96 4.36
CA ALA A 91 -7.93 -14.47 5.15
C ALA A 91 -8.62 -13.30 4.45
N TYR A 92 -9.93 -13.21 4.54
CA TYR A 92 -10.69 -12.12 3.94
C TYR A 92 -11.97 -11.87 4.72
N GLY A 93 -12.61 -10.74 4.47
CA GLY A 93 -13.82 -10.42 5.19
C GLY A 93 -14.50 -9.17 4.70
N TYR A 94 -15.52 -8.78 5.44
CA TYR A 94 -16.20 -7.52 5.26
C TYR A 94 -16.70 -7.00 6.60
N VAL A 95 -16.80 -5.68 6.65
CA VAL A 95 -17.33 -4.93 7.77
C VAL A 95 -18.61 -4.26 7.29
N ALA A 96 -19.71 -4.51 8.00
CA ALA A 96 -21.00 -3.89 7.79
C ALA A 96 -21.31 -2.94 8.96
N PRO A 97 -21.36 -1.63 8.72
CA PRO A 97 -21.84 -0.67 9.71
C PRO A 97 -23.37 -0.73 9.84
N GLY A 98 -23.88 -0.64 11.07
CA GLY A 98 -25.29 -0.39 11.37
C GLY A 98 -25.63 1.10 11.27
N ALA A 99 -26.86 1.48 11.61
CA ALA A 99 -27.28 2.88 11.66
C ALA A 99 -26.50 3.66 12.74
N PRO A 100 -26.25 4.97 12.55
CA PRO A 100 -25.66 5.80 13.59
C PRO A 100 -26.66 6.03 14.73
N SER A 101 -26.14 6.10 15.96
CA SER A 101 -26.85 6.46 17.18
C SER A 101 -26.01 7.51 17.93
N GLY A 102 -26.27 8.78 17.64
CA GLY A 102 -25.39 9.88 18.06
C GLY A 102 -24.00 9.73 17.43
N ASP A 103 -22.96 9.84 18.25
CA ASP A 103 -21.57 9.63 17.83
C ASP A 103 -21.18 8.14 17.75
N CYS A 104 -22.05 7.24 18.18
CA CYS A 104 -21.82 5.81 18.19
C CYS A 104 -22.48 5.12 16.99
N ARG A 105 -21.93 3.98 16.59
CA ARG A 105 -22.44 3.17 15.51
C ARG A 105 -22.17 1.70 15.77
N GLU A 106 -23.18 0.86 15.53
CA GLU A 106 -22.99 -0.59 15.54
C GLU A 106 -22.13 -1.04 14.36
N ILE A 107 -21.34 -2.08 14.58
CA ILE A 107 -20.47 -2.65 13.56
C ILE A 107 -20.55 -4.17 13.64
N THR A 108 -20.74 -4.81 12.49
CA THR A 108 -20.64 -6.27 12.33
C THR A 108 -19.48 -6.56 11.41
N HIS A 109 -18.55 -7.39 11.86
CA HIS A 109 -17.38 -7.80 11.11
C HIS A 109 -17.41 -9.31 10.88
N THR A 110 -17.49 -9.72 9.62
CA THR A 110 -17.39 -11.11 9.21
C THR A 110 -16.00 -11.38 8.63
N VAL A 111 -15.33 -12.40 9.15
CA VAL A 111 -13.99 -12.82 8.76
C VAL A 111 -14.02 -14.28 8.34
N TYR A 112 -13.39 -14.60 7.22
CA TYR A 112 -13.23 -15.96 6.73
C TYR A 112 -11.77 -16.38 6.88
N VAL A 113 -11.54 -17.44 7.67
CA VAL A 113 -10.22 -18.06 7.84
C VAL A 113 -10.33 -19.51 7.41
N ASN A 114 -9.51 -19.95 6.45
CA ASN A 114 -9.62 -21.28 5.84
C ASN A 114 -11.05 -21.59 5.34
N GLY A 115 -11.73 -20.57 4.79
CA GLY A 115 -13.12 -20.66 4.31
C GLY A 115 -14.19 -20.71 5.40
N ARG A 116 -13.82 -20.75 6.69
CA ARG A 116 -14.78 -20.78 7.80
C ARG A 116 -15.12 -19.37 8.27
N PRO A 117 -16.42 -18.98 8.33
CA PRO A 117 -16.83 -17.67 8.80
C PRO A 117 -16.72 -17.57 10.33
N ASN A 118 -16.21 -16.44 10.80
CA ASN A 118 -16.25 -15.97 12.17
C ASN A 118 -16.85 -14.56 12.15
N VAL A 119 -17.76 -14.26 13.07
CA VAL A 119 -18.47 -12.98 13.10
C VAL A 119 -18.26 -12.33 14.45
N GLY A 120 -17.79 -11.09 14.45
CA GLY A 120 -17.76 -10.22 15.62
C GLY A 120 -18.76 -9.08 15.45
N LYS A 121 -19.33 -8.63 16.55
CA LYS A 121 -20.19 -7.46 16.60
C LYS A 121 -19.73 -6.56 17.74
N GLY A 122 -19.93 -5.27 17.59
CA GLY A 122 -19.67 -4.30 18.64
C GLY A 122 -20.29 -2.96 18.30
N THR A 123 -20.03 -1.99 19.16
CA THR A 123 -20.36 -0.59 18.93
C THR A 123 -19.06 0.19 18.86
N ALA A 124 -18.92 1.13 17.94
CA ALA A 124 -17.79 2.04 17.90
C ALA A 124 -18.30 3.48 18.01
N CYS A 125 -17.67 4.28 18.85
CA CYS A 125 -18.01 5.67 19.07
C CYS A 125 -16.92 6.59 18.53
N LYS A 126 -17.35 7.64 17.83
CA LYS A 126 -16.48 8.68 17.31
C LYS A 126 -15.98 9.55 18.46
N SER A 127 -14.67 9.74 18.53
CA SER A 127 -13.97 10.62 19.46
C SER A 127 -13.17 11.65 18.68
N ALA A 128 -12.63 12.68 19.35
CA ALA A 128 -11.75 13.67 18.73
C ALA A 128 -10.53 13.04 18.03
N ASP A 129 -9.98 11.97 18.60
CA ASP A 129 -8.80 11.26 18.08
C ASP A 129 -9.12 10.24 16.96
N GLY A 130 -10.39 9.93 16.73
CA GLY A 130 -10.82 8.88 15.81
C GLY A 130 -11.93 7.98 16.38
N TRP A 131 -12.15 6.82 15.75
CA TRP A 131 -13.13 5.85 16.22
C TRP A 131 -12.55 4.98 17.34
N LYS A 132 -13.35 4.68 18.36
CA LYS A 132 -13.01 3.76 19.45
C LYS A 132 -14.11 2.70 19.59
N LEU A 133 -13.72 1.43 19.67
CA LEU A 133 -14.66 0.35 19.96
C LEU A 133 -15.10 0.46 21.44
N ASN A 134 -16.41 0.40 21.67
CA ASN A 134 -17.05 0.34 22.97
C ASN A 134 -17.76 -1.02 23.06
N GLY A 135 -17.11 -1.98 23.71
CA GLY A 135 -17.55 -3.38 23.79
C GLY A 135 -16.78 -4.14 24.86
#